data_AF-A0A7V5VZI7-F1
#
_entry.id   AF-A0A7V5VZI7-F1
#
_cell.length_a   1.000
_cell.length_b   1.000
_cell.length_c   1.000
_cell.angle_alpha   90.00
_cell.angle_beta   90.00
_cell.angle_gamma   90.00
#
_symmetry.space_group_name_H-M   'P 1'
#
loop_
_entity.id
_entity.type
_entity.pdbx_description
1 polymer ?
#
loop_
_entity_poly.entity_id
_entity_poly.type
_entity_poly.pdbx_seq_one_letter_code
_entity_poly.pdbx_strand_id
1 'polypeptide(L)'
;MTSFNSIDNGYNISGHVVGLGLFMKNLSSLPESISNLSSLKELHIGYNQLTSLPESIGNLNSLKELHIGYNQLTSLQENINNALKKLKKQGCRIYE
;
A
#
# COMPACT_ATOMS: atom_id res chain seq x y z
N MET A 1 -6.20 7.55 -18.25
CA MET A 1 -5.06 6.68 -17.86
C MET A 1 -3.99 7.58 -17.28
N THR A 2 -4.00 7.81 -15.97
CA THR A 2 -2.93 8.57 -15.31
C THR A 2 -1.73 7.65 -15.12
N SER A 3 -0.65 7.95 -15.82
CA SER A 3 0.64 7.29 -15.74
C SER A 3 1.34 7.57 -14.40
N PHE A 4 2.04 6.56 -13.88
CA PHE A 4 2.79 6.54 -12.62
C PHE A 4 4.04 7.46 -12.63
N ASN A 5 3.92 8.75 -12.92
CA ASN A 5 5.05 9.68 -13.04
C ASN A 5 5.11 10.78 -11.98
N SER A 6 4.62 10.53 -10.76
CA SER A 6 4.92 11.43 -9.64
C SER A 6 5.19 10.64 -8.38
N ILE A 7 6.48 10.45 -8.12
CA ILE A 7 7.07 10.01 -6.84
C ILE A 7 7.04 11.18 -5.82
N ASP A 8 6.26 12.23 -6.08
CA ASP A 8 6.26 13.52 -5.37
C ASP A 8 5.64 13.46 -3.96
N ASN A 9 5.25 12.27 -3.52
CA ASN A 9 4.58 12.02 -2.23
C ASN A 9 5.42 11.12 -1.30
N GLY A 10 6.71 10.93 -1.57
CA GLY A 10 7.59 10.11 -0.74
C GLY A 10 8.73 10.90 -0.12
N TYR A 11 8.89 10.85 1.20
CA TYR A 11 10.11 11.35 1.84
C TYR A 11 11.27 10.39 1.53
N ASN A 12 12.16 10.81 0.63
CA ASN A 12 13.32 10.06 0.18
C ASN A 12 14.50 10.34 1.12
N ILE A 13 14.95 9.32 1.86
CA ILE A 13 16.27 9.33 2.46
C ILE A 13 17.19 8.46 1.59
N SER A 14 18.27 9.03 1.06
CA SER A 14 19.35 8.28 0.37
C SER A 14 19.00 7.48 -0.88
N GLY A 15 18.08 7.96 -1.74
CA GLY A 15 17.78 7.34 -3.04
C GLY A 15 16.86 6.12 -2.98
N HIS A 16 16.33 5.78 -1.81
CA HIS A 16 15.35 4.71 -1.61
C HIS A 16 14.02 5.34 -1.21
N VAL A 17 12.93 4.92 -1.87
CA VAL A 17 11.57 5.36 -1.50
C VAL A 17 11.22 4.69 -0.17
N VAL A 18 11.25 5.47 0.91
CA VAL A 18 10.95 5.00 2.26
C VAL A 18 9.48 5.24 2.63
N GLY A 19 8.86 6.28 2.08
CA GLY A 19 7.43 6.53 2.17
C GLY A 19 6.80 6.70 0.80
N LEU A 20 5.56 6.25 0.61
CA LEU A 20 4.78 6.44 -0.60
C LEU A 20 3.36 6.89 -0.26
N GLY A 21 3.04 8.15 -0.57
CA GLY A 21 1.69 8.68 -0.47
C GLY A 21 0.93 8.59 -1.79
N LEU A 22 -0.21 7.90 -1.80
CA LEU A 22 -1.17 7.83 -2.90
C LEU A 22 -2.57 8.24 -2.43
N PHE A 23 -2.65 9.08 -1.41
CA PHE A 23 -3.90 9.60 -0.85
C PHE A 23 -4.70 10.43 -1.86
N MET A 24 -6.03 10.26 -1.89
CA MET A 24 -6.94 11.04 -2.76
C MET A 24 -6.55 11.00 -4.25
N LYS A 25 -6.20 9.83 -4.77
CA LYS A 25 -5.81 9.63 -6.17
C LYS A 25 -6.89 8.96 -7.03
N ASN A 26 -8.09 8.73 -6.48
CA ASN A 26 -9.18 7.99 -7.14
C ASN A 26 -8.75 6.63 -7.69
N LEU A 27 -7.85 5.95 -6.98
CA LEU A 27 -7.38 4.63 -7.38
C LEU A 27 -8.46 3.57 -7.17
N SER A 28 -8.71 2.75 -8.19
CA SER A 28 -9.58 1.57 -8.11
C SER A 28 -8.79 0.27 -7.86
N SER A 29 -7.49 0.26 -8.15
CA SER A 29 -6.59 -0.86 -7.89
C SER A 29 -5.15 -0.40 -7.66
N LEU A 30 -4.33 -1.30 -7.12
CA LEU A 30 -2.87 -1.17 -7.05
C LEU A 30 -2.22 -2.28 -7.87
N PRO A 31 -1.08 -2.01 -8.54
CA PRO A 31 -0.38 -3.01 -9.32
C PRO A 31 0.40 -3.99 -8.43
N GLU A 32 0.56 -5.24 -8.88
CA GLU A 32 1.42 -6.24 -8.21
C GLU A 32 2.89 -5.79 -8.08
N SER A 33 3.34 -4.87 -8.95
CA SER A 33 4.67 -4.28 -8.89
C SER A 33 4.91 -3.39 -7.67
N ILE A 34 3.88 -3.10 -6.84
CA ILE A 34 4.06 -2.38 -5.58
C ILE A 34 5.08 -3.09 -4.68
N SER A 35 5.14 -4.42 -4.73
CA SER A 35 6.08 -5.25 -3.98
C SER A 35 7.55 -5.05 -4.35
N ASN A 36 7.85 -4.43 -5.51
CA ASN A 36 9.21 -4.07 -5.90
C ASN A 36 9.80 -2.96 -5.02
N LEU A 37 8.96 -2.23 -4.27
CA LEU A 37 9.39 -1.22 -3.31
C LEU A 37 9.85 -1.89 -2.00
N SER A 38 10.85 -2.76 -2.08
CA SER A 38 11.33 -3.57 -0.95
C SER A 38 11.85 -2.77 0.25
N SER A 39 12.20 -1.50 0.03
CA SER A 39 12.66 -0.56 1.07
C SER A 39 11.55 0.30 1.66
N LEU A 40 10.31 0.16 1.19
CA LEU A 40 9.17 0.97 1.63
C LEU A 40 8.81 0.66 3.08
N LYS A 41 8.76 1.71 3.90
CA LYS A 41 8.38 1.64 5.33
C LYS A 41 6.98 2.17 5.58
N GLU A 42 6.54 3.14 4.79
CA GLU A 42 5.25 3.81 4.96
C GLU A 42 4.48 3.83 3.63
N LEU A 43 3.24 3.36 3.64
CA LEU A 43 2.36 3.35 2.47
C LEU A 43 1.01 3.97 2.84
N HIS A 44 0.70 5.13 2.26
CA HIS A 44 -0.57 5.82 2.48
C HIS A 44 -1.44 5.73 1.24
N ILE A 45 -2.42 4.83 1.23
CA ILE A 45 -3.37 4.62 0.12
C ILE A 45 -4.81 4.95 0.52
N GLY A 46 -5.00 5.62 1.66
CA GLY A 46 -6.31 6.03 2.13
C GLY A 46 -7.02 7.02 1.21
N TYR A 47 -8.34 7.15 1.38
CA TYR A 47 -9.20 8.03 0.58
C TYR A 47 -9.09 7.74 -0.92
N ASN A 48 -9.21 6.47 -1.28
CA ASN A 48 -9.30 6.00 -2.66
C ASN A 48 -10.57 5.15 -2.85
N GLN A 49 -10.68 4.47 -3.99
CA GLN A 49 -11.81 3.62 -4.34
C GLN A 49 -11.36 2.15 -4.47
N LEU A 50 -10.33 1.76 -3.71
CA LEU A 50 -9.78 0.41 -3.77
C LEU A 50 -10.82 -0.58 -3.24
N THR A 51 -11.13 -1.59 -4.05
CA THR A 51 -12.02 -2.70 -3.67
C THR A 51 -11.24 -3.95 -3.28
N SER A 52 -9.96 -4.01 -3.66
CA SER A 52 -9.01 -5.08 -3.36
C SER A 52 -7.60 -4.54 -3.18
N LEU A 53 -6.72 -5.38 -2.61
CA LEU A 53 -5.28 -5.15 -2.60
C LEU A 53 -4.59 -6.30 -3.34
N PRO A 54 -3.50 -6.04 -4.07
CA PRO A 54 -2.70 -7.08 -4.69
C PRO A 54 -2.14 -8.02 -3.63
N GLU A 55 -2.07 -9.32 -3.90
CA GLU A 55 -1.58 -10.28 -2.90
C GLU A 55 -0.12 -9.96 -2.51
N SER A 56 0.67 -9.49 -3.48
CA SER A 56 2.07 -9.12 -3.30
C SER A 56 2.30 -7.94 -2.35
N ILE A 57 1.27 -7.16 -1.96
CA ILE A 57 1.44 -6.14 -0.92
C ILE A 57 1.92 -6.78 0.40
N GLY A 58 1.56 -8.04 0.64
CA GLY A 58 2.03 -8.83 1.78
C GLY A 58 3.52 -9.18 1.73
N ASN A 59 4.21 -8.92 0.62
CA ASN A 59 5.64 -9.15 0.44
C ASN A 59 6.50 -7.91 0.70
N LEU A 60 5.89 -6.78 1.08
CA LEU A 60 6.59 -5.56 1.48
C LEU A 60 7.22 -5.74 2.87
N ASN A 61 8.30 -6.52 2.96
CA ASN A 61 8.91 -6.95 4.23
C ASN A 61 9.43 -5.79 5.10
N SER A 62 9.74 -4.64 4.50
CA SER A 62 10.19 -3.43 5.23
C SER A 62 9.03 -2.54 5.71
N LEU A 63 7.79 -2.84 5.33
CA LEU A 63 6.64 -2.00 5.60
C LEU A 63 6.28 -2.03 7.09
N LYS A 64 6.25 -0.85 7.68
CA LYS A 64 5.94 -0.61 9.09
C LYS A 64 4.55 -0.04 9.27
N GLU A 65 4.10 0.80 8.34
CA GLU A 65 2.83 1.51 8.44
C GLU A 65 2.09 1.48 7.09
N LEU A 66 0.83 1.05 7.14
CA LEU A 66 -0.07 0.98 6.01
C LEU A 66 -1.37 1.70 6.35
N HIS A 67 -1.68 2.80 5.66
CA HIS A 67 -2.94 3.52 5.80
C HIS A 67 -3.85 3.19 4.62
N ILE A 68 -4.94 2.47 4.90
CA ILE A 68 -5.95 2.05 3.91
C ILE A 68 -7.33 2.65 4.14
N GLY A 69 -7.51 3.44 5.19
CA GLY A 69 -8.83 3.96 5.53
C GLY A 69 -9.49 4.82 4.46
N TYR A 70 -10.82 4.90 4.50
CA TYR A 70 -11.63 5.53 3.46
C TYR A 70 -11.41 4.93 2.06
N ASN A 71 -11.37 3.59 1.99
CA ASN A 71 -11.48 2.82 0.75
C ASN A 71 -12.75 1.95 0.76
N GLN A 72 -12.95 1.14 -0.28
CA GLN A 72 -14.06 0.18 -0.40
C GLN A 72 -13.56 -1.26 -0.18
N LEU A 73 -12.52 -1.43 0.64
CA LEU A 73 -11.91 -2.73 0.93
C LEU A 73 -12.86 -3.54 1.81
N THR A 74 -13.41 -4.63 1.26
CA THR A 74 -14.27 -5.54 2.02
C THR A 74 -13.44 -6.66 2.61
N SER A 75 -13.41 -6.76 3.95
CA SER A 75 -12.71 -7.84 4.70
C SER A 75 -13.27 -9.25 4.46
N LEU A 76 -14.27 -9.40 3.60
CA LEU A 76 -14.79 -10.71 3.17
C LEU A 76 -14.01 -11.30 1.98
N GLN A 77 -13.15 -10.52 1.31
CA GLN A 77 -12.34 -11.04 0.23
C GLN A 77 -11.08 -11.72 0.78
N GLU A 78 -10.88 -12.99 0.43
CA GLU A 78 -9.80 -13.83 0.94
C GLU A 78 -8.40 -13.25 0.67
N ASN A 79 -8.22 -12.63 -0.50
CA ASN A 79 -6.99 -11.94 -0.90
C ASN A 79 -6.63 -10.77 0.05
N ILE A 80 -7.57 -9.87 0.38
CA ILE A 80 -7.34 -8.78 1.33
C ILE A 80 -6.96 -9.37 2.69
N ASN A 81 -7.71 -10.36 3.17
CA ASN A 81 -7.44 -10.99 4.46
C ASN A 81 -6.04 -11.60 4.52
N ASN A 82 -5.62 -12.31 3.47
CA ASN A 82 -4.32 -12.96 3.42
C ASN A 82 -3.18 -11.92 3.38
N ALA A 83 -3.31 -10.88 2.55
CA ALA A 83 -2.35 -9.79 2.47
C ALA A 83 -2.19 -9.06 3.81
N LEU A 84 -3.29 -8.62 4.43
CA LEU A 84 -3.25 -7.92 5.71
C LEU A 84 -2.75 -8.82 6.84
N LYS A 85 -3.08 -10.13 6.84
CA LYS A 85 -2.52 -11.09 7.81
C LYS A 85 -1.00 -11.22 7.69
N LYS A 86 -0.45 -11.31 6.47
CA LYS A 86 1.01 -11.35 6.24
C LYS A 86 1.68 -10.10 6.81
N LEU A 87 1.13 -8.92 6.50
CA LEU A 87 1.62 -7.63 7.00
C LEU A 87 1.54 -7.51 8.53
N LYS A 88 0.43 -7.92 9.14
CA LYS A 88 0.31 -7.94 10.62
C LYS A 88 1.33 -8.89 11.26
N LYS A 89 1.57 -10.06 10.65
CA LYS A 89 2.52 -11.07 11.17
C LYS A 89 3.96 -10.57 11.21
N GLN A 90 4.37 -9.73 10.25
CA GLN A 90 5.71 -9.11 10.24
C GLN A 90 5.79 -7.80 11.06
N GLY A 91 4.71 -7.42 11.76
CA GLY A 91 4.69 -6.24 12.63
C GLY A 91 4.30 -4.92 11.95
N CYS A 92 3.74 -4.96 10.74
CA CYS A 92 3.18 -3.77 10.10
C CYS A 92 1.91 -3.33 10.84
N ARG A 93 1.84 -2.04 11.19
CA ARG A 93 0.64 -1.38 11.69
C ARG A 93 -0.26 -1.03 10.50
N ILE A 94 -1.55 -1.31 10.64
CA ILE A 94 -2.54 -1.03 9.61
C ILE A 94 -3.58 -0.08 10.19
N TYR A 95 -3.84 0.99 9.45
CA TYR A 95 -4.81 2.04 9.78
C TYR A 95 -5.96 1.97 8.77
N GLU A 96 -7.11 1.48 9.22
CA GLU A 96 -8.35 1.27 8.47
C GLU A 96 -9.34 2.44 8.61
#